data_AF-A0A529M1D9-F1
#
_entry.id   AF-A0A529M1D9-F1
#
_cell.length_a   1.000
_cell.length_b   1.000
_cell.length_c   1.000
_cell.angle_alpha   90.00
_cell.angle_beta   90.00
_cell.angle_gamma   90.00
#
_symmetry.space_group_name_H-M   'P 1'
#
loop_
_entity.id
_entity.type
_entity.pdbx_description
1 polymer ?
#
loop_
_entity_poly.entity_id
_entity_poly.type
_entity_poly.pdbx_seq_one_letter_code
_entity_poly.pdbx_strand_id
1 'polypeptide(L)' 'MSRRDEKLLAVAPKLRAKGAGDVIFLLLSEDAVSGSLTTDNLSRFASRRLFERLQQLEVVRELSGRPTFRLFGL' A
#
# COMPACT_ATOMS: atom_id res chain seq x y z
N MET A 1 3.10 -7.94 -17.01
CA MET A 1 2.79 -7.71 -15.59
C MET A 1 3.95 -8.22 -14.78
N SER A 2 4.35 -7.50 -13.74
CA SER A 2 5.40 -7.92 -12.82
C SER A 2 4.85 -8.97 -11.86
N ARG A 3 5.70 -9.89 -11.39
CA ARG A 3 5.35 -10.90 -10.36
C ARG A 3 4.76 -10.26 -9.08
N ARG A 4 5.11 -9.01 -8.79
CA ARG A 4 4.60 -8.29 -7.62
C ARG A 4 3.18 -7.75 -7.82
N ASP A 5 2.82 -7.36 -9.03
CA ASP A 5 1.46 -6.93 -9.38
C ASP A 5 0.47 -8.09 -9.15
N GLU A 6 0.85 -9.29 -9.59
CA GLU A 6 0.07 -10.52 -9.37
C GLU A 6 -0.05 -10.85 -7.88
N LYS A 7 1.04 -10.70 -7.11
CA LYS A 7 1.03 -10.91 -5.66
C LYS A 7 0.13 -9.89 -4.95
N LEU A 8 0.14 -8.62 -5.39
CA LEU A 8 -0.74 -7.57 -4.86
C LEU A 8 -2.22 -7.92 -5.09
N LEU A 9 -2.58 -8.32 -6.32
CA LEU A 9 -3.94 -8.73 -6.64
C LEU A 9 -4.38 -9.97 -5.84
N ALA A 10 -3.47 -10.94 -5.64
CA ALA A 10 -3.75 -12.13 -4.84
C ALA A 10 -3.98 -11.84 -3.34
N VAL A 11 -3.39 -10.77 -2.80
CA VAL A 11 -3.63 -10.37 -1.40
C VAL A 11 -4.82 -9.41 -1.23
N ALA A 12 -5.35 -8.83 -2.31
CA ALA A 12 -6.47 -7.88 -2.26
C ALA A 12 -7.66 -8.39 -1.42
N PRO A 13 -8.12 -9.66 -1.54
CA PRO A 13 -9.22 -10.18 -0.72
C PRO A 13 -8.92 -10.24 0.79
N LYS A 14 -7.64 -10.18 1.19
CA LYS A 14 -7.21 -10.19 2.60
C LYS A 14 -7.27 -8.79 3.22
N LEU A 15 -7.45 -7.74 2.42
CA LEU A 15 -7.50 -6.37 2.87
C LEU A 15 -8.94 -6.01 3.25
N ARG A 16 -9.16 -5.65 4.51
CA ARG A 16 -10.50 -5.29 5.04
C ARG A 16 -10.75 -3.78 5.06
N ALA A 17 -9.76 -2.97 4.70
CA ALA A 17 -9.90 -1.52 4.71
C ALA A 17 -10.80 -1.08 3.55
N LYS A 18 -11.80 -0.23 3.83
CA LYS A 18 -12.76 0.26 2.83
C LYS A 18 -12.08 0.98 1.65
N GLY A 19 -10.98 1.70 1.91
CA GLY A 19 -10.14 2.35 0.89
C GLY A 19 -8.98 1.51 0.36
N ALA A 20 -8.98 0.18 0.54
CA ALA A 20 -7.89 -0.67 0.04
C ALA A 20 -7.80 -0.67 -1.50
N GLY A 21 -8.94 -0.51 -2.19
CA GLY A 21 -9.00 -0.40 -3.64
C GLY A 21 -8.19 0.78 -4.17
N ASP A 22 -8.32 1.95 -3.55
CA ASP A 22 -7.58 3.18 -3.90
C ASP A 22 -6.07 2.94 -3.81
N VAL A 23 -5.61 2.26 -2.74
CA VAL A 23 -4.19 1.96 -2.54
C VAL A 23 -3.67 0.93 -3.53
N ILE A 24 -4.46 -0.10 -3.87
CA ILE A 24 -4.09 -1.08 -4.90
C ILE A 24 -3.95 -0.37 -6.25
N PHE A 25 -4.92 0.47 -6.61
CA PHE A 25 -4.89 1.22 -7.86
C PHE A 25 -3.64 2.11 -7.96
N LEU A 26 -3.34 2.86 -6.89
CA LEU A 26 -2.15 3.72 -6.85
C LEU A 26 -0.85 2.93 -6.94
N LEU A 27 -0.73 1.81 -6.22
CA LEU A 27 0.47 0.96 -6.29
C LEU A 27 0.71 0.35 -7.68
N LEU A 28 -0.35 0.14 -8.46
CA LEU A 28 -0.25 -0.34 -9.84
C LEU A 28 0.01 0.79 -10.85
N SER A 29 -0.23 2.05 -10.46
CA SER A 29 -0.16 3.21 -11.37
C SER A 29 1.04 4.13 -11.10
N GLU A 30 1.59 4.10 -9.89
CA GLU A 30 2.67 4.98 -9.44
C GLU A 30 3.87 4.18 -8.92
N ASP A 31 5.08 4.70 -9.14
CA ASP A 31 6.31 4.09 -8.66
C ASP A 31 6.43 4.10 -7.12
N ALA A 32 5.80 5.08 -6.47
CA ALA A 32 5.86 5.27 -5.02
C ALA A 32 4.61 5.95 -4.47
N VAL A 33 4.00 5.36 -3.44
CA VAL A 33 2.80 5.86 -2.76
C VAL A 33 3.11 6.24 -1.32
N SER A 34 2.52 7.34 -0.85
CA SER A 34 2.66 7.78 0.55
C SER A 34 2.01 6.80 1.52
N GLY A 35 2.78 6.34 2.51
CA GLY A 35 2.30 5.50 3.61
C GLY A 35 1.26 6.17 4.51
N SER A 36 1.08 7.49 4.36
CA SER A 36 0.10 8.30 5.07
C SER A 36 -0.90 8.97 4.14
N LEU A 37 -1.10 8.42 2.93
CA LEU A 37 -2.16 8.80 2.01
C LEU A 37 -3.48 9.00 2.77
N THR A 38 -4.25 10.01 2.41
CA THR A 38 -5.61 10.20 2.93
C THR A 38 -6.56 10.30 1.76
N THR A 39 -7.62 9.50 1.78
CA THR A 39 -8.74 9.53 0.83
C THR A 39 -10.04 9.64 1.60
N ASP A 40 -11.16 9.85 0.91
CA ASP A 40 -12.49 9.92 1.52
C ASP A 40 -12.84 8.67 2.35
N ASN A 41 -12.25 7.51 2.03
CA ASN A 41 -12.49 6.24 2.71
C ASN A 41 -11.29 5.73 3.50
N LEU A 42 -10.20 6.51 3.58
CA LEU A 42 -8.96 6.06 4.21
C LEU A 42 -8.28 7.21 4.96
N SER A 43 -8.30 7.14 6.29
CA SER A 43 -7.55 8.09 7.12
C SER A 43 -6.05 7.79 7.08
N ARG A 44 -5.21 8.80 7.35
CA ARG A 44 -3.75 8.62 7.47
C ARG A 44 -3.32 7.47 8.40
N PHE A 45 -4.11 7.18 9.44
CA PHE A 45 -3.83 6.09 10.39
C PHE A 45 -4.21 4.73 9.81
N ALA A 46 -5.35 4.65 9.11
CA ALA A 46 -5.77 3.46 8.39
C ALA A 46 -4.78 3.11 7.27
N SER A 47 -4.30 4.12 6.52
CA SER A 47 -3.25 3.96 5.51
C SER A 47 -1.97 3.39 6.08
N ARG A 48 -1.46 3.94 7.19
CA ARG A 48 -0.25 3.43 7.84
C ARG A 48 -0.38 1.96 8.19
N ARG A 49 -1.50 1.57 8.83
CA ARG A 49 -1.76 0.17 9.19
C ARG A 49 -1.94 -0.74 7.97
N LEU A 50 -2.53 -0.21 6.89
CA LEU A 50 -2.67 -0.93 5.62
C LEU A 50 -1.30 -1.19 4.98
N PHE A 51 -0.43 -0.18 4.90
CA PHE A 51 0.92 -0.34 4.35
C PHE A 51 1.81 -1.25 5.21
N GLU A 52 1.73 -1.15 6.54
CA GLU A 52 2.38 -2.11 7.45
C GLU A 52 1.91 -3.54 7.14
N ARG A 53 0.61 -3.74 6.93
CA ARG A 53 0.07 -5.06 6.58
C ARG A 53 0.56 -5.54 5.22
N LEU A 54 0.60 -4.68 4.21
CA LEU A 54 1.12 -5.02 2.88
C LEU A 54 2.61 -5.35 2.92
N GLN A 55 3.39 -4.66 3.75
CA GLN A 55 4.81 -4.93 3.97
C GLN A 55 5.03 -6.28 4.67
N GLN A 56 4.21 -6.62 5.69
CA GLN A 56 4.22 -7.93 6.33
C GLN A 56 3.86 -9.08 5.38
N LEU A 57 3.06 -8.80 4.36
CA LEU A 57 2.72 -9.75 3.30
C LEU A 57 3.78 -9.79 2.19
N GLU A 58 4.86 -9.01 2.33
CA GLU A 58 5.97 -8.87 1.39
C GLU A 58 5.48 -8.51 -0.03
N VAL A 59 4.46 -7.66 -0.10
CA VAL A 59 3.86 -7.20 -1.36
C VAL A 59 4.45 -5.85 -1.75
N VAL A 60 4.75 -5.01 -0.76
CA VAL A 60 5.36 -3.69 -0.94
C VAL A 60 6.64 -3.59 -0.14
N ARG A 61 7.53 -2.70 -0.56
CA ARG A 61 8.75 -2.32 0.14
C ARG A 61 8.73 -0.84 0.51
N GLU A 62 9.31 -0.51 1.65
CA GLU A 62 9.56 0.87 2.07
C GLU A 62 10.76 1.42 1.27
N LEU A 63 10.64 2.65 0.76
CA LEU A 63 11.61 3.25 -0.18
C LEU A 63 12.41 4.41 0.40
N SER A 64 11.93 5.06 1.46
CA SER A 64 12.50 6.30 1.98
C SER A 64 13.65 6.07 2.97
N GLY A 65 13.74 4.90 3.60
CA GLY A 65 14.71 4.59 4.65
C GLY A 65 14.51 5.41 5.93
N ARG A 66 13.36 6.07 6.09
CA ARG A 66 13.09 7.00 7.20
C ARG A 66 12.01 6.47 8.14
N PRO A 67 12.07 6.83 9.44
CA PRO A 67 11.04 6.45 10.40
C PRO A 67 9.72 7.20 10.16
N THR A 68 9.76 8.38 9.53
CA THR A 68 8.62 9.24 9.23
C THR A 68 8.50 9.50 7.72
N PHE A 69 7.31 9.88 7.26
CA PHE A 69 7.02 10.19 5.84
C PHE A 69 7.44 9.06 4.87
N ARG A 70 7.10 7.83 5.22
CA ARG A 70 7.46 6.64 4.44
C ARG A 70 6.75 6.61 3.08
N LEU A 71 7.50 6.24 2.06
CA LEU A 71 7.01 5.94 0.72
C LEU A 71 7.10 4.43 0.49
N PHE A 72 6.13 3.88 -0.21
CA PHE A 72 6.03 2.46 -0.51
C PHE A 72 5.89 2.23 -2.01
N GLY A 73 6.56 1.20 -2.52
CA GLY A 73 6.40 0.73 -3.90
C GLY A 73 6.38 -0.79 -3.95
N LEU A 74 6.17 -1.35 -5.15
CA LEU A 74 6.13 -2.80 -5.37
C LEU A 74 7.54 -3.44 -5.39
#